data_AF-A0ABD4RWA9-F1
#
_entry.id   AF-A0ABD4RWA9-F1
#
_cell.length_a   1.000
_cell.length_b   1.000
_cell.length_c   1.000
_cell.angle_alpha   90.00
_cell.angle_beta   90.00
_cell.angle_gamma   90.00
#
_symmetry.space_group_name_H-M   'P 1'
#
loop_
_entity.id
_entity.type
_entity.pdbx_description
1 polymer ?
#
loop_
_entity_poly.entity_id
_entity_poly.type
_entity_poly.pdbx_seq_one_letter_code
_entity_poly.pdbx_strand_id
1 'polypeptide(L)'
;MEKLYRFSWDCGIGGDVEGIFIATEDEVGSAMDKDVYFGEILGKHSEVYGVLEEHDLEVLDVSDTTVQELKKVLGRSISGYNPLEYIKY
;
A
#
# COMPACT_ATOMS: atom_id res chain seq x y z
N MET A 1 16.98 -1.29 1.82
CA MET A 1 16.92 0.06 1.23
C MET A 1 15.45 0.47 1.16
N GLU A 2 15.12 1.75 1.33
CA GLU A 2 13.73 2.21 1.20
C GLU A 2 13.39 2.40 -0.28
N LYS A 3 12.20 1.98 -0.68
CA LYS A 3 11.68 2.12 -2.03
C LYS A 3 10.30 2.77 -2.00
N LEU A 4 9.92 3.35 -3.13
CA LEU A 4 8.58 3.87 -3.35
C LEU A 4 7.73 2.77 -3.98
N TYR A 5 6.59 2.47 -3.38
CA TYR A 5 5.64 1.45 -3.84
C TYR A 5 4.33 2.13 -4.24
N ARG A 6 3.71 1.59 -5.29
CA ARG A 6 2.30 1.81 -5.61
C ARG A 6 1.52 0.54 -5.26
N PHE A 7 0.42 0.71 -4.56
CA PHE A 7 -0.55 -0.33 -4.26
C PHE A 7 -1.82 -0.10 -5.11
N SER A 8 -2.44 -1.19 -5.58
CA SER A 8 -3.72 -1.15 -6.26
C SER A 8 -4.51 -2.44 -6.04
N TRP A 9 -5.79 -2.31 -5.67
CA TRP A 9 -6.78 -3.36 -5.66
C TRP A 9 -8.01 -2.93 -6.47
N ASP A 10 -8.35 -3.71 -7.49
CA ASP A 10 -9.59 -3.60 -8.25
C ASP A 10 -10.73 -4.25 -7.45
N CYS A 11 -11.62 -3.44 -6.87
CA CYS A 11 -12.81 -3.93 -6.15
C CYS A 11 -14.07 -3.90 -7.04
N GLY A 12 -13.90 -3.89 -8.35
CA GLY A 12 -14.95 -3.92 -9.36
C GLY A 12 -15.86 -2.69 -9.30
N ILE A 13 -17.17 -2.93 -9.19
CA ILE A 13 -18.18 -1.85 -9.15
C ILE A 13 -17.98 -0.93 -7.94
N GLY A 14 -17.33 -1.42 -6.87
CA GLY A 14 -17.01 -0.62 -5.68
C GLY A 14 -15.97 0.48 -5.93
N GLY A 15 -15.21 0.38 -7.03
CA GLY A 15 -14.07 1.25 -7.34
C GLY A 15 -12.75 0.62 -6.94
N ASP A 16 -11.67 1.37 -7.12
CA ASP A 16 -10.32 0.91 -6.87
C ASP A 16 -9.80 1.43 -5.52
N VAL A 17 -8.98 0.63 -4.86
CA VAL A 17 -8.22 1.05 -3.68
C VAL A 17 -6.77 1.16 -4.07
N GLU A 18 -6.27 2.39 -4.05
CA GLU A 18 -4.90 2.69 -4.47
C GLU A 18 -4.12 3.37 -3.36
N GLY A 19 -2.79 3.27 -3.43
CA GLY A 19 -1.92 4.05 -2.57
C GLY A 19 -0.49 4.16 -3.06
N ILE A 20 0.22 5.15 -2.54
CA ILE A 20 1.65 5.34 -2.74
C ILE A 20 2.29 5.45 -1.37
N PHE A 21 3.31 4.63 -1.12
CA PHE A 21 3.98 4.59 0.18
C PHE A 21 5.45 4.21 0.06
N ILE A 22 6.21 4.51 1.11
CA ILE A 22 7.62 4.18 1.25
C ILE A 22 7.76 3.05 2.26
N ALA A 23 8.43 1.98 1.85
CA ALA A 23 8.72 0.83 2.69
C ALA A 23 10.10 0.25 2.37
N THR A 24 10.63 -0.57 3.27
CA THR A 24 11.77 -1.45 2.94
C THR A 24 11.28 -2.72 2.25
N GLU A 25 12.16 -3.38 1.50
CA GLU A 25 11.87 -4.72 0.96
C GLU A 25 11.55 -5.74 2.06
N ASP A 26 12.19 -5.64 3.23
CA ASP A 26 11.94 -6.54 4.37
C ASP A 26 10.54 -6.33 4.97
N GLU A 27 10.08 -5.07 5.07
CA GLU A 27 8.73 -4.74 5.53
C GLU A 27 7.67 -5.28 4.58
N VAL A 28 7.87 -5.09 3.27
CA VAL A 28 6.97 -5.60 2.22
C VAL A 28 6.98 -7.14 2.23
N GLY A 29 8.16 -7.76 2.23
CA GLY A 29 8.30 -9.22 2.27
C GLY A 29 7.67 -9.84 3.51
N SER A 30 7.72 -9.15 4.66
CA SER A 30 7.06 -9.59 5.90
C SER A 30 5.54 -9.44 5.86
N ALA A 31 4.98 -8.72 4.90
CA ALA A 31 3.55 -8.48 4.76
C ALA A 31 2.88 -9.29 3.64
N MET A 32 3.67 -9.91 2.75
CA MET A 32 3.15 -10.80 1.72
C MET A 32 2.38 -11.98 2.34
N ASP A 33 1.35 -12.43 1.62
CA ASP A 33 0.46 -13.55 2.00
C ASP A 33 -0.30 -13.32 3.33
N LYS A 34 -0.36 -12.07 3.81
CA LYS A 34 -1.14 -11.71 5.00
C LYS A 34 -2.45 -11.02 4.63
N ASP A 35 -3.44 -11.21 5.49
CA ASP A 35 -4.73 -10.55 5.36
C ASP A 35 -4.61 -9.05 5.66
N VAL A 36 -5.06 -8.23 4.71
CA VAL A 36 -5.22 -6.79 4.84
C VAL A 36 -6.71 -6.49 4.96
N TYR A 37 -7.09 -5.69 5.95
CA TYR A 37 -8.48 -5.32 6.22
C TYR A 37 -8.62 -3.80 6.31
N PHE A 38 -9.14 -3.17 5.26
CA PHE A 38 -9.37 -1.72 5.23
C PHE A 38 -10.72 -1.32 5.84
N GLY A 39 -11.68 -2.25 5.91
CA GLY A 39 -13.05 -1.96 6.36
C GLY A 39 -13.87 -1.27 5.28
N GLU A 40 -14.87 -0.48 5.67
CA GLU A 40 -15.86 0.12 4.76
C GLU A 40 -15.36 1.39 4.02
N ILE A 41 -14.23 1.29 3.32
CA ILE A 41 -13.58 2.44 2.66
C ILE A 41 -14.20 2.83 1.31
N LEU A 42 -15.01 1.93 0.71
CA LEU A 42 -15.74 2.17 -0.55
C LEU A 42 -17.24 2.40 -0.33
N GLY A 43 -17.61 2.89 0.85
CA GLY A 43 -18.98 3.25 1.22
C GLY A 43 -19.64 2.24 2.16
N LYS A 44 -20.85 2.59 2.59
CA LYS A 44 -21.59 1.84 3.62
C LYS A 44 -21.87 0.42 3.16
N HIS A 45 -21.57 -0.56 4.01
CA HIS A 45 -21.70 -2.00 3.73
C HIS A 45 -20.75 -2.54 2.65
N SER A 46 -19.68 -1.80 2.30
CA SER A 46 -18.65 -2.22 1.34
C SER A 46 -17.33 -2.51 2.05
N GLU A 47 -17.26 -3.60 2.82
CA GLU A 47 -16.02 -4.03 3.46
C GLU A 47 -14.97 -4.42 2.42
N VAL A 48 -13.80 -3.81 2.50
CA VAL A 48 -12.65 -4.12 1.65
C VAL A 48 -11.62 -4.88 2.47
N TYR A 49 -11.30 -6.08 2.01
CA TYR A 49 -10.30 -6.97 2.59
C TYR A 49 -9.80 -7.96 1.54
N GLY A 50 -8.61 -8.50 1.77
CA GLY A 50 -7.96 -9.43 0.84
C GLY A 50 -6.60 -9.86 1.37
N VAL A 51 -6.00 -10.82 0.68
CA VAL A 51 -4.60 -11.22 0.92
C VAL A 51 -3.71 -10.30 0.11
N LEU A 52 -2.67 -9.72 0.73
CA LEU A 52 -1.71 -8.90 0.00
C LEU A 52 -0.76 -9.80 -0.81
N GLU A 53 -0.85 -9.71 -2.13
CA GLU A 53 -0.04 -10.49 -3.07
C GLU A 53 0.97 -9.59 -3.80
N GLU A 54 2.02 -10.20 -4.39
CA GLU A 54 3.09 -9.46 -5.05
C GLU A 54 2.58 -8.57 -6.20
N HIS A 55 1.56 -9.02 -6.93
CA HIS A 55 1.00 -8.28 -8.06
C HIS A 55 0.19 -7.04 -7.66
N ASP A 56 -0.16 -6.91 -6.38
CA ASP A 56 -0.84 -5.72 -5.85
C ASP A 56 0.13 -4.55 -5.68
N LEU A 57 1.44 -4.82 -5.71
CA LEU A 57 2.49 -3.85 -5.46
C LEU A 57 3.40 -3.65 -6.68
N GLU A 58 3.56 -2.40 -7.07
CA GLU A 58 4.53 -1.97 -8.08
C GLU A 58 5.64 -1.14 -7.41
N VAL A 59 6.90 -1.52 -7.62
CA VAL A 59 8.05 -0.68 -7.23
C VAL A 59 8.19 0.45 -8.26
N LEU A 60 8.08 1.70 -7.80
CA LEU A 60 8.32 2.87 -8.63
C LEU A 60 9.82 3.17 -8.68
N ASP A 61 10.41 3.08 -9.88
CA ASP A 61 11.84 3.34 -10.10
C ASP A 61 12.16 4.84 -10.01
N VAL A 62 12.59 5.25 -8.82
CA VAL A 62 13.00 6.63 -8.51
C VAL A 62 14.32 6.63 -7.75
N SER A 63 15.05 7.74 -7.83
CA SER A 63 16.32 7.88 -7.10
C SER A 63 16.11 7.85 -5.58
N ASP A 64 17.11 7.37 -4.84
CA ASP A 64 17.10 7.40 -3.37
C ASP A 64 16.88 8.82 -2.83
N THR A 65 17.49 9.84 -3.47
CA THR A 65 17.24 11.26 -3.16
C THR A 65 15.75 11.61 -3.23
N THR A 66 15.04 11.12 -4.25
CA THR A 66 13.60 11.34 -4.40
C THR A 66 12.82 10.67 -3.27
N VAL A 67 13.16 9.42 -2.92
CA VAL A 67 12.53 8.70 -1.79
C VAL A 67 12.73 9.48 -0.49
N GLN A 68 13.95 9.93 -0.21
CA GLN A 68 14.27 10.65 1.03
C GLN A 68 13.59 12.02 1.12
N GLU A 69 13.56 12.79 0.03
CA GLU A 69 12.87 14.09 0.03
C GLU A 69 11.34 13.93 0.15
N LEU A 70 10.74 12.94 -0.52
CA LEU A 70 9.32 12.63 -0.35
C LEU A 70 9.01 12.23 1.10
N LYS A 71 9.80 11.31 1.67
CA LYS A 71 9.66 10.86 3.05
C LYS A 71 9.74 12.01 4.05
N LYS A 72 10.66 12.94 3.84
CA LYS A 72 10.88 14.10 4.71
C LYS A 72 9.69 15.05 4.71
N VAL A 73 9.02 15.24 3.57
CA VAL A 73 7.92 16.19 3.43
C VAL A 73 6.56 15.56 3.75
N LEU A 74 6.34 14.32 3.35
CA LEU A 74 5.03 13.66 3.37
C LEU A 74 4.94 12.47 4.34
N GLY A 75 6.07 12.01 4.88
CA GLY A 75 6.14 10.78 5.67
C GLY A 75 6.20 9.52 4.81
N ARG A 76 5.86 8.35 5.39
CA ARG A 76 5.92 7.06 4.69
C ARG A 76 4.69 6.80 3.82
N SER A 77 3.50 7.17 4.29
CA SER A 77 2.24 6.99 3.57
C SER A 77 1.91 8.28 2.83
N ILE A 78 2.15 8.29 1.52
CA ILE A 78 2.20 9.51 0.71
C ILE A 78 0.82 9.88 0.16
N SER A 79 0.10 8.90 -0.38
CA SER A 79 -1.21 9.08 -0.98
C SER A 79 -2.03 7.81 -0.85
N GLY A 80 -3.34 7.93 -0.69
CA GLY A 80 -4.25 6.78 -0.61
C GLY A 80 -3.94 5.87 0.58
N TYR A 81 -4.00 4.56 0.35
CA TYR A 81 -3.86 3.54 1.40
C TYR A 81 -2.51 2.83 1.36
N ASN A 82 -1.84 2.76 2.50
CA ASN A 82 -0.68 1.89 2.70
C ASN A 82 -1.16 0.55 3.28
N PRO A 83 -1.15 -0.57 2.52
CA PRO A 83 -1.68 -1.84 2.99
C PRO A 83 -0.95 -2.37 4.24
N LEU A 84 0.33 -1.99 4.45
CA LEU A 84 1.12 -2.42 5.60
C LEU A 84 0.57 -1.93 6.94
N GLU A 85 -0.22 -0.85 6.94
CA GLU A 85 -0.86 -0.30 8.15
C GLU A 85 -2.15 -1.03 8.53
N TYR A 86 -2.63 -1.96 7.69
CA TYR A 86 -3.93 -2.62 7.80
C TYR A 86 -3.84 -4.15 7.86
N ILE A 87 -2.64 -4.69 8.07
CA ILE A 87 -2.38 -6.12 8.23
C ILE A 87 -3.07 -6.63 9.51
N LYS A 88 -3.89 -7.68 9.40
CA LYS A 88 -4.43 -8.41 10.56
C LYS A 88 -3.50 -9.56 10.97
N TYR A 89 -3.48 -9.81 12.28
CA TYR A 89 -2.74 -10.90 12.92
C TYR A 89 -3.58 -12.18 12.99
#